data_AF-A0A603BRP4-F1
#
_entry.id   AF-A0A603BRP4-F1
#
_cell.length_a   1.000
_cell.length_b   1.000
_cell.length_c   1.000
_cell.angle_alpha   90.00
_cell.angle_beta   90.00
_cell.angle_gamma   90.00
#
_symmetry.space_group_name_H-M   'P 1'
#
loop_
_entity.id
_entity.type
_entity.pdbx_description
1 polymer ?
#
loop_
_entity_poly.entity_id
_entity_poly.type
_entity_poly.pdbx_seq_one_letter_code
_entity_poly.pdbx_strand_id
1 'polypeptide(L)'
;MMMDISAVIFATHHIRLLPDEGKIPWDEPAFSQRMLENHLSQDHDWASRRLTVIEQQVTWITRQLPAGARILDLGCGPGFYTRLLAERGFHCTGVDFSPASITWARQQAQAANLSIDYIQQDIRTYHPTKPFDFIMMTFGELNVFSAADAQSLISHCAQWLKPDGKLLVEVHTFDEVKRQGMAQPGWQRCPHGLFLAVPHLLLTENAWDEEAQTSSTLFWAIAENGCTTRFGSQMKAWRDDEYISLLGDAGFTVLQRPDSHTWPVGETFAGKLFALLAEKASTSEGIALSKRNNPMDIPRIFTISESEHRIHNPFTAEKYATLGHALRMKPGTRILDLGSGSGEMLCTWARDYGVTGTGIDISPLFTTQAKQRAEELGVSEYVHFIHNDAAGYIDEEKYDVAACVGATWIASGVAGTIDLLAKSLKPGGIILIGEPYWRRIPATEEIAHACGVSSVADFRPLPELVAFFDQLGYDVVEMVLADPQGWDRYEAAKWMTMRRWLEENPDDEFAQEVRTELTVAPKRHVTWTREYFGWGVFALIAR
;
A
#
# COMPACT_ATOMS: atom_id res chain seq x y z
N MET A 1 12.86 -14.77 33.33
CA MET A 1 11.66 -15.41 33.92
C MET A 1 11.85 -16.90 33.77
N MET A 2 11.62 -17.71 34.81
CA MET A 2 11.73 -19.17 34.68
C MET A 2 10.59 -19.63 33.77
N MET A 3 10.91 -20.28 32.64
CA MET A 3 9.90 -20.81 31.72
C MET A 3 9.00 -21.80 32.46
N ASP A 4 7.68 -21.59 32.41
CA ASP A 4 6.74 -22.65 32.72
C ASP A 4 6.66 -23.57 31.50
N ILE A 5 7.31 -24.73 31.58
CA ILE A 5 7.31 -25.71 30.49
C ILE A 5 5.89 -26.14 30.10
N SER A 6 4.93 -26.02 31.03
CA SER A 6 3.51 -26.26 30.78
C SER A 6 2.97 -25.33 29.70
N ALA A 7 3.45 -24.09 29.62
CA ALA A 7 3.03 -23.13 28.59
C ALA A 7 3.43 -23.59 27.19
N VAL A 8 4.53 -24.34 27.03
CA VAL A 8 4.93 -24.92 25.73
C VAL A 8 4.23 -26.26 25.48
N ILE A 9 4.04 -27.07 26.51
CA ILE A 9 3.36 -28.38 26.37
C ILE A 9 1.87 -28.22 26.02
N PHE A 10 1.21 -27.21 26.59
CA PHE A 10 -0.22 -26.95 26.41
C PHE A 10 -0.52 -25.74 25.50
N ALA A 11 0.50 -25.16 24.84
CA ALA A 11 0.29 -24.12 23.85
C ALA A 11 -0.59 -24.63 22.69
N THR A 12 -1.57 -23.83 22.30
CA THR A 12 -2.35 -24.06 21.08
C THR A 12 -1.52 -23.67 19.86
N HIS A 13 -1.84 -24.21 18.66
CA HIS A 13 -1.18 -23.88 17.39
C HIS A 13 -1.16 -22.38 16.98
N HIS A 14 -1.82 -21.50 17.74
CA HIS A 14 -1.73 -20.06 17.54
C HIS A 14 -0.53 -19.48 18.29
N ILE A 15 0.50 -19.08 17.54
CA ILE A 15 1.63 -18.33 18.08
C ILE A 15 1.20 -16.89 18.32
N ARG A 16 1.33 -16.45 19.57
CA ARG A 16 1.20 -15.04 19.93
C ARG A 16 2.59 -14.47 20.23
N LEU A 17 3.10 -13.66 19.30
CA LEU A 17 4.30 -12.87 19.52
C LEU A 17 3.96 -11.65 20.37
N LEU A 18 4.84 -11.31 21.32
CA LEU A 18 4.76 -10.02 22.01
C LEU A 18 5.15 -8.89 21.03
N PRO A 19 4.75 -7.63 21.27
CA PRO A 19 5.11 -6.50 20.40
C PRO A 19 6.61 -6.41 20.10
N ASP A 20 7.45 -6.68 21.11
CA ASP A 20 8.91 -6.63 21.00
C ASP A 20 9.52 -7.93 20.42
N GLU A 21 8.69 -8.96 20.19
CA GLU A 21 9.09 -10.27 19.64
C GLU A 21 8.62 -10.45 18.19
N GLY A 22 7.94 -9.46 17.61
CA GLY A 22 7.49 -9.52 16.21
C GLY A 22 8.65 -9.55 15.21
N LYS A 23 9.86 -9.18 15.64
CA LYS A 23 11.08 -9.19 14.83
C LYS A 23 12.28 -9.68 15.64
N ILE A 24 13.22 -10.29 14.93
CA ILE A 24 14.53 -10.67 15.46
C ILE A 24 15.30 -9.39 15.85
N PRO A 25 16.05 -9.38 16.96
CA PRO A 25 16.76 -8.20 17.46
C PRO A 25 18.04 -7.92 16.66
N TRP A 26 17.87 -7.55 15.39
CA TRP A 26 18.97 -7.28 14.45
C TRP A 26 19.86 -6.11 14.87
N ASP A 27 19.38 -5.20 15.71
CA ASP A 27 20.09 -4.04 16.23
C ASP A 27 20.86 -4.31 17.52
N GLU A 28 20.64 -5.45 18.18
CA GLU A 28 21.35 -5.82 19.40
C GLU A 28 22.81 -6.18 19.06
N PRO A 29 23.81 -5.51 19.67
CA PRO A 29 25.21 -5.66 19.27
C PRO A 29 25.73 -7.10 19.30
N ALA A 30 25.38 -7.90 20.31
CA ALA A 30 25.87 -9.26 20.40
C ALA A 30 25.19 -10.19 19.38
N PHE A 31 23.88 -10.06 19.18
CA PHE A 31 23.11 -10.80 18.18
C PHE A 31 23.59 -10.46 16.76
N SER A 32 23.67 -9.17 16.43
CA SER A 32 24.15 -8.69 15.14
C SER A 32 25.56 -9.17 14.82
N GLN A 33 26.46 -9.24 15.82
CA GLN A 33 27.80 -9.80 15.63
C GLN A 33 27.76 -11.29 15.25
N ARG A 34 26.89 -12.09 15.88
CA ARG A 34 26.71 -13.50 15.51
C ARG A 34 26.04 -13.65 14.15
N MET A 35 25.09 -12.78 13.79
CA MET A 35 24.53 -12.75 12.44
C MET A 35 25.58 -12.45 11.38
N LEU A 36 26.48 -11.49 11.65
CA LEU A 36 27.57 -11.15 10.74
C LEU A 36 28.44 -12.38 10.46
N GLU A 37 28.80 -13.17 11.47
CA GLU A 37 29.55 -14.42 11.26
C GLU A 37 28.84 -15.38 10.29
N ASN A 38 27.52 -15.47 10.37
CA ASN A 38 26.71 -16.28 9.45
C ASN A 38 26.63 -15.65 8.05
N HIS A 39 26.54 -14.33 7.93
CA HIS A 39 26.61 -13.65 6.63
C HIS A 39 27.97 -13.88 5.93
N LEU A 40 29.07 -13.88 6.70
CA LEU A 40 30.42 -14.09 6.18
C LEU A 40 30.71 -15.55 5.81
N SER A 41 29.97 -16.49 6.41
CA SER A 41 30.09 -17.91 6.09
C SER A 41 29.73 -18.19 4.63
N GLN A 42 30.49 -19.07 3.98
CA GLN A 42 30.23 -19.56 2.61
C GLN A 42 29.81 -21.03 2.59
N ASP A 43 29.79 -21.69 3.75
CA ASP A 43 29.41 -23.10 3.90
C ASP A 43 27.90 -23.29 3.65
N HIS A 44 27.12 -22.26 3.96
CA HIS A 44 25.68 -22.19 3.73
C HIS A 44 25.31 -20.88 3.03
N ASP A 45 24.04 -20.74 2.65
CA ASP A 45 23.53 -19.56 1.95
C ASP A 45 22.29 -18.93 2.63
N TRP A 46 21.93 -19.36 3.87
CA TRP A 46 20.70 -18.92 4.54
C TRP A 46 20.74 -17.51 5.13
N ALA A 47 21.92 -16.96 5.43
CA ALA A 47 22.09 -15.58 5.92
C ALA A 47 22.49 -14.62 4.79
N SER A 48 23.40 -15.05 3.93
CA SER A 48 23.73 -14.38 2.67
C SER A 48 24.01 -15.42 1.61
N ARG A 49 23.73 -15.07 0.35
CA ARG A 49 24.11 -15.91 -0.79
C ARG A 49 25.62 -16.11 -0.83
N ARG A 50 26.04 -17.26 -1.36
CA ARG A 50 27.45 -17.48 -1.70
C ARG A 50 27.91 -16.41 -2.68
N LEU A 51 29.16 -15.95 -2.53
CA LEU A 51 29.74 -14.87 -3.32
C LEU A 51 29.69 -15.16 -4.82
N THR A 52 29.82 -16.42 -5.24
CA THR A 52 29.72 -16.83 -6.64
C THR A 52 28.33 -16.57 -7.25
N VAL A 53 27.26 -16.61 -6.44
CA VAL A 53 25.89 -16.27 -6.87
C VAL A 53 25.74 -14.75 -6.90
N ILE A 54 26.23 -14.05 -5.87
CA ILE A 54 26.21 -12.58 -5.79
C ILE A 54 26.96 -11.98 -7.00
N GLU A 55 28.13 -12.50 -7.38
CA GLU A 55 28.89 -12.02 -8.54
C GLU A 55 28.12 -12.15 -9.86
N GLN A 56 27.35 -13.22 -10.03
CA GLN A 56 26.49 -13.41 -11.21
C GLN A 56 25.34 -12.39 -11.22
N GLN A 57 24.68 -12.21 -10.07
CA GLN A 57 23.61 -11.24 -9.92
C GLN A 57 24.10 -9.80 -10.11
N VAL A 58 25.25 -9.43 -9.53
CA VAL A 58 25.89 -8.13 -9.74
C VAL A 58 26.23 -7.93 -11.22
N THR A 59 26.78 -8.95 -11.89
CA THR A 59 27.04 -8.89 -13.34
C THR A 59 25.76 -8.63 -14.12
N TRP A 60 24.65 -9.27 -13.75
CA TRP A 60 23.36 -9.00 -14.36
C TRP A 60 22.87 -7.57 -14.08
N ILE A 61 22.92 -7.09 -12.84
CA ILE A 61 22.54 -5.72 -12.45
C ILE A 61 23.32 -4.68 -13.27
N THR A 62 24.63 -4.87 -13.43
CA THR A 62 25.48 -3.92 -14.17
C THR A 62 25.08 -3.75 -15.64
N ARG A 63 24.40 -4.74 -16.23
CA ARG A 63 23.88 -4.67 -17.61
C ARG A 63 22.57 -3.90 -17.72
N GLN A 64 21.92 -3.61 -16.59
CA GLN A 64 20.63 -2.91 -16.54
C GLN A 64 20.79 -1.38 -16.44
N LEU A 65 22.01 -0.90 -16.18
CA LEU A 65 22.29 0.47 -15.74
C LEU A 65 23.45 1.11 -16.51
N PRO A 66 23.41 2.43 -16.73
CA PRO A 66 24.55 3.16 -17.28
C PRO A 66 25.71 3.22 -16.28
N ALA A 67 26.93 3.39 -16.79
CA ALA A 67 28.11 3.58 -15.95
C ALA A 67 27.94 4.78 -15.00
N GLY A 68 28.34 4.62 -13.74
CA GLY A 68 28.21 5.68 -12.73
C GLY A 68 26.80 5.88 -12.17
N ALA A 69 25.84 4.99 -12.45
CA ALA A 69 24.50 5.08 -11.87
C ALA A 69 24.54 5.04 -10.33
N ARG A 70 23.57 5.72 -9.70
CA ARG A 70 23.37 5.76 -8.25
C ARG A 70 22.48 4.60 -7.81
N ILE A 71 22.99 3.74 -6.95
CA ILE A 71 22.31 2.53 -6.48
C ILE A 71 22.05 2.62 -4.98
N LEU A 72 20.83 2.31 -4.57
CA LEU A 72 20.45 2.11 -3.17
C LEU A 72 20.17 0.62 -2.92
N ASP A 73 20.82 0.06 -1.91
CA ASP A 73 20.58 -1.30 -1.42
C ASP A 73 19.91 -1.23 -0.03
N LEU A 74 18.64 -1.63 0.03
CA LEU A 74 17.81 -1.62 1.24
C LEU A 74 17.86 -3.02 1.87
N GLY A 75 18.39 -3.11 3.09
CA GLY A 75 18.75 -4.40 3.71
C GLY A 75 20.11 -4.90 3.22
N CYS A 76 21.10 -4.00 3.09
CA CYS A 76 22.37 -4.30 2.42
C CYS A 76 23.28 -5.29 3.19
N GLY A 77 22.97 -5.57 4.45
CA GLY A 77 23.76 -6.42 5.33
C GLY A 77 25.23 -6.00 5.36
N PRO A 78 26.18 -6.94 5.17
CA PRO A 78 27.61 -6.61 5.17
C PRO A 78 28.07 -5.88 3.88
N GLY A 79 27.17 -5.53 2.96
CA GLY A 79 27.50 -4.75 1.77
C GLY A 79 28.21 -5.54 0.67
N PHE A 80 27.89 -6.84 0.52
CA PHE A 80 28.49 -7.67 -0.55
C PHE A 80 28.14 -7.17 -1.95
N TYR A 81 26.86 -6.82 -2.20
CA TYR A 81 26.40 -6.29 -3.48
C TYR A 81 26.97 -4.89 -3.73
N THR A 82 26.78 -3.96 -2.78
CA THR A 82 27.27 -2.58 -2.87
C THR A 82 28.77 -2.50 -3.10
N ARG A 83 29.59 -3.35 -2.45
CA ARG A 83 31.04 -3.41 -2.70
C ARG A 83 31.35 -3.81 -4.14
N LEU A 84 30.78 -4.92 -4.62
CA LEU A 84 31.04 -5.42 -5.97
C LEU A 84 30.50 -4.48 -7.07
N LEU A 85 29.41 -3.76 -6.80
CA LEU A 85 28.87 -2.73 -7.67
C LEU A 85 29.79 -1.48 -7.68
N ALA A 86 30.26 -1.04 -6.51
CA ALA A 86 31.18 0.09 -6.43
C ALA A 86 32.53 -0.18 -7.13
N GLU A 87 33.06 -1.41 -7.03
CA GLU A 87 34.25 -1.84 -7.78
C GLU A 87 34.06 -1.75 -9.30
N ARG A 88 32.81 -1.82 -9.78
CA ARG A 88 32.44 -1.67 -11.19
C ARG A 88 32.09 -0.22 -11.57
N GLY A 89 32.33 0.72 -10.67
CA GLY A 89 32.20 2.16 -10.91
C GLY A 89 30.82 2.76 -10.60
N PHE A 90 29.95 2.05 -9.89
CA PHE A 90 28.64 2.58 -9.47
C PHE A 90 28.73 3.37 -8.15
N HIS A 91 27.85 4.35 -7.97
CA HIS A 91 27.74 5.11 -6.72
C HIS A 91 26.73 4.44 -5.80
N CYS A 92 27.22 3.74 -4.77
CA CYS A 92 26.37 2.91 -3.93
C CYS A 92 26.07 3.55 -2.57
N THR A 93 24.82 3.40 -2.12
CA THR A 93 24.38 3.64 -0.75
C THR A 93 23.77 2.34 -0.23
N GLY A 94 24.20 1.90 0.95
CA GLY A 94 23.63 0.72 1.62
C GLY A 94 22.98 1.12 2.94
N VAL A 95 21.75 0.68 3.17
CA VAL A 95 21.02 0.91 4.42
C VAL A 95 20.70 -0.43 5.06
N ASP A 96 21.04 -0.58 6.33
CA ASP A 96 20.75 -1.80 7.08
C ASP A 96 20.53 -1.48 8.57
N PHE A 97 19.74 -2.30 9.25
CA PHE A 97 19.44 -2.10 10.67
C PHE A 97 20.57 -2.62 11.60
N SER A 98 21.43 -3.52 11.10
CA SER A 98 22.46 -4.22 11.87
C SER A 98 23.74 -3.40 12.08
N PRO A 99 24.15 -3.09 13.33
CA PRO A 99 25.37 -2.35 13.61
C PRO A 99 26.64 -3.10 13.21
N ALA A 100 26.68 -4.42 13.42
CA ALA A 100 27.85 -5.24 13.10
C ALA A 100 28.08 -5.28 11.58
N SER A 101 27.02 -5.53 10.80
CA SER A 101 27.08 -5.58 9.34
C SER A 101 27.51 -4.25 8.74
N ILE A 102 26.93 -3.13 9.18
CA ILE A 102 27.31 -1.78 8.70
C ILE A 102 28.74 -1.42 9.09
N THR A 103 29.17 -1.76 10.30
CA THR A 103 30.56 -1.52 10.74
C THR A 103 31.55 -2.28 9.87
N TRP A 104 31.28 -3.55 9.60
CA TRP A 104 32.09 -4.36 8.70
C TRP A 104 32.09 -3.81 7.28
N ALA A 105 30.92 -3.47 6.73
CA ALA A 105 30.78 -2.94 5.37
C ALA A 105 31.61 -1.66 5.15
N ARG A 106 31.61 -0.74 6.13
CA ARG A 106 32.43 0.48 6.14
C ARG A 106 33.93 0.16 6.14
N GLN A 107 34.37 -0.77 7.00
CA GLN A 107 35.78 -1.18 7.06
C GLN A 107 36.25 -1.77 5.73
N GLN A 108 35.43 -2.62 5.10
CA GLN A 108 35.77 -3.23 3.82
C GLN A 108 35.80 -2.22 2.68
N ALA A 109 34.86 -1.28 2.63
CA ALA A 109 34.90 -0.20 1.64
C ALA A 109 36.14 0.68 1.82
N GLN A 110 36.50 1.02 3.06
CA GLN A 110 37.72 1.77 3.36
C GLN A 110 38.98 1.01 2.94
N ALA A 111 39.07 -0.29 3.26
CA ALA A 111 40.21 -1.12 2.89
C ALA A 111 40.37 -1.26 1.37
N ALA A 112 39.26 -1.29 0.63
CA ALA A 112 39.24 -1.33 -0.83
C ALA A 112 39.32 0.06 -1.49
N ASN A 113 39.40 1.15 -0.70
CA ASN A 113 39.37 2.53 -1.18
C ASN A 113 38.14 2.85 -2.07
N LEU A 114 36.98 2.32 -1.69
CA LEU A 114 35.69 2.53 -2.36
C LEU A 114 34.87 3.59 -1.62
N SER A 115 34.31 4.56 -2.36
CA SER A 115 33.40 5.56 -1.81
C SER A 115 31.97 5.02 -1.78
N ILE A 116 31.60 4.37 -0.68
CA ILE A 116 30.25 3.80 -0.46
C ILE A 116 29.65 4.42 0.82
N ASP A 117 28.42 4.91 0.72
CA ASP A 117 27.70 5.49 1.85
C ASP A 117 26.90 4.39 2.58
N TYR A 118 27.39 3.91 3.72
CA TYR A 118 26.66 2.95 4.56
C TYR A 118 25.97 3.62 5.73
N ILE A 119 24.70 3.31 5.94
CA ILE A 119 23.81 3.95 6.91
C ILE A 119 23.18 2.87 7.79
N GLN A 120 23.41 2.97 9.11
CA GLN A 120 22.76 2.10 10.08
C GLN A 120 21.41 2.72 10.45
N GLN A 121 20.31 2.21 9.89
CA GLN A 121 18.97 2.74 10.13
C GLN A 121 17.89 1.72 9.72
N ASP A 122 16.71 1.80 10.32
CA ASP A 122 15.51 1.12 9.83
C ASP A 122 15.08 1.75 8.49
N ILE A 123 15.01 0.94 7.43
CA ILE A 123 14.67 1.39 6.09
C ILE A 123 13.29 2.07 6.00
N ARG A 124 12.35 1.76 6.92
CA ARG A 124 11.03 2.41 6.98
C ARG A 124 11.09 3.88 7.35
N THR A 125 12.16 4.30 8.04
CA THR A 125 12.38 5.67 8.51
C THR A 125 13.47 6.40 7.73
N TYR A 126 14.07 5.73 6.75
CA TYR A 126 15.14 6.30 5.93
C TYR A 126 14.57 7.31 4.93
N HIS A 127 15.22 8.47 4.80
CA HIS A 127 14.82 9.50 3.84
C HIS A 127 16.06 10.07 3.12
N PRO A 128 16.35 9.64 1.89
CA PRO A 128 17.49 10.14 1.13
C PRO A 128 17.25 11.57 0.63
N THR A 129 18.32 12.34 0.49
CA THR A 129 18.28 13.72 -0.02
C THR A 129 18.48 13.82 -1.53
N LYS A 130 18.89 12.73 -2.19
CA LYS A 130 19.19 12.66 -3.61
C LYS A 130 18.51 11.45 -4.22
N PRO A 131 17.99 11.55 -5.46
CA PRO A 131 17.36 10.42 -6.10
C PRO A 131 18.38 9.38 -6.59
N PHE A 132 17.90 8.17 -6.82
CA PHE A 132 18.64 7.01 -7.30
C PHE A 132 18.22 6.61 -8.71
N ASP A 133 19.12 5.94 -9.42
CA ASP A 133 18.86 5.33 -10.72
C ASP A 133 18.35 3.88 -10.55
N PHE A 134 18.78 3.23 -9.46
CA PHE A 134 18.39 1.87 -9.11
C PHE A 134 18.19 1.73 -7.61
N ILE A 135 17.11 1.05 -7.21
CA ILE A 135 16.90 0.60 -5.84
C ILE A 135 16.78 -0.92 -5.87
N MET A 136 17.39 -1.60 -4.90
CA MET A 136 17.25 -3.04 -4.72
C MET A 136 16.89 -3.41 -3.29
N MET A 137 16.04 -4.43 -3.18
CA MET A 137 15.78 -5.20 -1.98
C MET A 137 15.92 -6.66 -2.37
N THR A 138 16.89 -7.35 -1.78
CA THR A 138 17.16 -8.75 -2.13
C THR A 138 16.83 -9.70 -0.98
N PHE A 139 16.88 -10.99 -1.24
CA PHE A 139 16.80 -12.03 -0.21
C PHE A 139 15.51 -12.06 0.60
N GLY A 140 14.37 -11.71 -0.03
CA GLY A 140 13.07 -11.79 0.62
C GLY A 140 12.78 -10.64 1.58
N GLU A 141 13.61 -9.58 1.59
CA GLU A 141 13.50 -8.46 2.54
C GLU A 141 12.10 -7.85 2.59
N LEU A 142 11.40 -7.75 1.45
CA LEU A 142 10.04 -7.19 1.41
C LEU A 142 9.03 -8.02 2.23
N ASN A 143 9.23 -9.34 2.33
CA ASN A 143 8.31 -10.23 3.04
C ASN A 143 8.34 -10.07 4.56
N VAL A 144 9.39 -9.48 5.14
CA VAL A 144 9.51 -9.33 6.61
C VAL A 144 8.70 -8.15 7.17
N PHE A 145 8.05 -7.40 6.28
CA PHE A 145 7.21 -6.25 6.60
C PHE A 145 5.72 -6.62 6.57
N SER A 146 4.92 -5.88 7.33
CA SER A 146 3.46 -5.94 7.22
C SER A 146 3.02 -5.46 5.83
N ALA A 147 1.77 -5.74 5.45
CA ALA A 147 1.23 -5.27 4.18
C ALA A 147 1.33 -3.74 4.03
N ALA A 148 0.98 -3.00 5.08
CA ALA A 148 1.04 -1.54 5.12
C ALA A 148 2.49 -1.01 5.05
N ASP A 149 3.42 -1.64 5.78
CA ASP A 149 4.84 -1.25 5.76
C ASP A 149 5.44 -1.51 4.37
N ALA A 150 5.13 -2.66 3.75
CA ALA A 150 5.60 -2.99 2.40
C ALA A 150 5.06 -1.99 1.35
N GLN A 151 3.77 -1.66 1.40
CA GLN A 151 3.17 -0.66 0.51
C GLN A 151 3.81 0.72 0.66
N SER A 152 4.02 1.15 1.91
CA SER A 152 4.70 2.42 2.20
C SER A 152 6.14 2.42 1.68
N LEU A 153 6.86 1.32 1.87
CA LEU A 153 8.25 1.19 1.44
C LEU A 153 8.39 1.22 -0.10
N ILE A 154 7.51 0.52 -0.82
CA ILE A 154 7.51 0.55 -2.30
C ILE A 154 7.14 1.95 -2.81
N SER A 155 6.17 2.61 -2.17
CA SER A 155 5.80 3.99 -2.50
C SER A 155 6.95 4.97 -2.28
N HIS A 156 7.70 4.81 -1.19
CA HIS A 156 8.92 5.57 -0.93
C HIS A 156 10.01 5.29 -1.98
N CYS A 157 10.20 4.03 -2.38
CA CYS A 157 11.13 3.68 -3.46
C CYS A 157 10.79 4.42 -4.77
N ALA A 158 9.50 4.51 -5.10
CA ALA A 158 9.05 5.30 -6.25
C ALA A 158 9.45 6.77 -6.11
N GLN A 159 9.27 7.38 -4.93
CA GLN A 159 9.65 8.78 -4.70
C GLN A 159 11.18 9.00 -4.78
N TRP A 160 11.97 8.02 -4.33
CA TRP A 160 13.43 8.10 -4.31
C TRP A 160 14.07 7.80 -5.66
N LEU A 161 13.36 7.18 -6.60
CA LEU A 161 13.85 6.93 -7.95
C LEU A 161 13.66 8.15 -8.87
N LYS A 162 14.66 8.36 -9.74
CA LYS A 162 14.51 9.23 -10.92
C LYS A 162 13.42 8.66 -11.85
N PRO A 163 12.85 9.49 -12.75
CA PRO A 163 12.11 8.97 -13.91
C PRO A 163 12.93 7.89 -14.62
N ASP A 164 12.27 6.81 -15.08
CA ASP A 164 12.89 5.62 -15.69
C ASP A 164 13.88 4.86 -14.77
N GLY A 165 13.92 5.22 -13.49
CA GLY A 165 14.68 4.51 -12.48
C GLY A 165 14.06 3.14 -12.20
N LYS A 166 14.90 2.15 -11.89
CA LYS A 166 14.45 0.77 -11.72
C LYS A 166 14.47 0.32 -10.27
N LEU A 167 13.47 -0.50 -9.91
CA LEU A 167 13.37 -1.19 -8.64
C LEU A 167 13.53 -2.69 -8.87
N LEU A 168 14.45 -3.33 -8.16
CA LEU A 168 14.60 -4.77 -8.13
C LEU A 168 14.18 -5.29 -6.76
N VAL A 169 13.16 -6.14 -6.72
CA VAL A 169 12.75 -6.85 -5.51
C VAL A 169 12.94 -8.35 -5.71
N GLU A 170 13.67 -9.00 -4.80
CA GLU A 170 13.71 -10.45 -4.69
C GLU A 170 12.84 -10.88 -3.52
N VAL A 171 11.81 -11.68 -3.80
CA VAL A 171 10.71 -11.97 -2.88
C VAL A 171 10.46 -13.47 -2.76
N HIS A 172 9.87 -13.89 -1.63
CA HIS A 172 9.45 -15.26 -1.42
C HIS A 172 8.21 -15.61 -2.22
N THR A 173 8.13 -16.86 -2.68
CA THR A 173 6.87 -17.41 -3.19
C THR A 173 5.86 -17.53 -2.06
N PHE A 174 4.57 -17.36 -2.39
CA PHE A 174 3.47 -17.57 -1.45
C PHE A 174 3.58 -18.92 -0.74
N ASP A 175 3.83 -19.98 -1.51
CA ASP A 175 3.91 -21.34 -1.01
C ASP A 175 5.09 -21.53 -0.05
N GLU A 176 6.22 -20.87 -0.26
CA GLU A 176 7.35 -20.97 0.68
C GLU A 176 7.01 -20.30 2.01
N VAL A 177 6.44 -19.09 2.00
CA VAL A 177 6.06 -18.40 3.24
C VAL A 177 5.01 -19.22 3.99
N LYS A 178 4.00 -19.74 3.29
CA LYS A 178 2.99 -20.63 3.87
C LYS A 178 3.60 -21.91 4.44
N ARG A 179 4.53 -22.54 3.71
CA ARG A 179 5.24 -23.76 4.15
C ARG A 179 6.04 -23.50 5.43
N GLN A 180 6.65 -22.33 5.59
CA GLN A 180 7.34 -21.96 6.83
C GLN A 180 6.37 -21.85 8.00
N GLY A 181 5.23 -21.16 7.83
CA GLY A 181 4.22 -21.03 8.88
C GLY A 181 3.55 -22.35 9.26
N MET A 182 3.45 -23.28 8.30
CA MET A 182 2.90 -24.63 8.53
C MET A 182 3.94 -25.67 8.98
N ALA A 183 5.21 -25.29 9.12
CA ALA A 183 6.26 -26.23 9.47
C ALA A 183 6.05 -26.80 10.88
N GLN A 184 6.21 -28.12 11.00
CA GLN A 184 6.03 -28.82 12.28
C GLN A 184 7.00 -28.25 13.34
N PRO A 185 6.54 -28.11 14.59
CA PRO A 185 7.42 -27.70 15.68
C PRO A 185 8.61 -28.65 15.81
N GLY A 186 9.76 -28.09 16.17
CA GLY A 186 11.01 -28.82 16.24
C GLY A 186 11.91 -28.31 17.35
N TRP A 187 12.98 -29.07 17.58
CA TRP A 187 14.03 -28.63 18.50
C TRP A 187 15.41 -29.04 17.99
N GLN A 188 16.42 -28.27 18.38
CA GLN A 188 17.80 -28.47 17.98
C GLN A 188 18.74 -28.32 19.17
N ARG A 189 19.85 -29.06 19.14
CA ARG A 189 20.99 -28.84 20.05
C ARG A 189 21.90 -27.81 19.40
N CYS A 190 22.20 -26.74 20.11
CA CYS A 190 23.06 -25.67 19.63
C CYS A 190 24.27 -25.55 20.57
N PRO A 191 25.37 -26.31 20.34
CA PRO A 191 26.62 -26.12 21.07
C PRO A 191 27.15 -24.68 20.94
N HIS A 192 26.86 -24.07 19.78
CA HIS A 192 26.95 -22.65 19.48
C HIS A 192 25.76 -22.32 18.58
N GLY A 193 25.34 -21.07 18.50
CA GLY A 193 24.23 -20.71 17.61
C GLY A 193 23.97 -19.22 17.53
N LEU A 194 23.05 -18.88 16.63
CA LEU A 194 22.65 -17.51 16.38
C LEU A 194 21.98 -16.85 17.60
N PHE A 195 21.05 -17.56 18.24
CA PHE A 195 20.18 -16.97 19.26
C PHE A 195 20.90 -16.67 20.58
N LEU A 196 21.80 -17.55 21.03
CA LEU A 196 22.63 -17.35 22.22
C LEU A 196 24.09 -17.69 21.95
N ALA A 197 25.00 -16.92 22.57
CA ALA A 197 26.44 -17.14 22.52
C ALA A 197 26.93 -18.35 23.34
N VAL A 198 26.06 -18.92 24.17
CA VAL A 198 26.33 -20.09 25.01
C VAL A 198 25.62 -21.33 24.45
N PRO A 199 26.06 -22.55 24.82
CA PRO A 199 25.33 -23.75 24.48
C PRO A 199 23.87 -23.68 24.95
N HIS A 200 22.94 -24.04 24.07
CA HIS A 200 21.51 -24.00 24.35
C HIS A 200 20.73 -25.05 23.56
N LEU A 201 19.50 -25.32 24.02
CA LEU A 201 18.47 -25.95 23.19
C LEU A 201 17.67 -24.83 22.51
N LEU A 202 17.37 -25.02 21.23
CA LEU A 202 16.48 -24.14 20.49
C LEU A 202 15.19 -24.89 20.20
N LEU A 203 14.05 -24.42 20.71
CA LEU A 203 12.73 -24.86 20.28
C LEU A 203 12.21 -23.90 19.22
N THR A 204 11.59 -24.42 18.17
CA THR A 204 10.99 -23.62 17.10
C THR A 204 9.55 -24.05 16.91
N GLU A 205 8.65 -23.08 17.01
CA GLU A 205 7.23 -23.23 16.74
C GLU A 205 6.87 -22.36 15.54
N ASN A 206 5.99 -22.82 14.66
CA ASN A 206 5.49 -22.04 13.53
C ASN A 206 3.96 -22.03 13.53
N ALA A 207 3.40 -20.93 13.03
CA ALA A 207 1.98 -20.78 12.79
C ALA A 207 1.73 -20.07 11.47
N TRP A 208 0.71 -20.54 10.76
CA TRP A 208 0.18 -19.91 9.56
C TRP A 208 -1.19 -19.32 9.86
N ASP A 209 -1.35 -18.03 9.58
CA ASP A 209 -2.63 -17.34 9.58
C ASP A 209 -3.16 -17.26 8.15
N GLU A 210 -4.26 -17.97 7.87
CA GLU A 210 -4.87 -18.02 6.53
C GLU A 210 -5.53 -16.69 6.14
N GLU A 211 -6.12 -15.98 7.10
CA GLU A 211 -6.82 -14.71 6.84
C GLU A 211 -5.82 -13.58 6.65
N ALA A 212 -4.82 -13.48 7.54
CA ALA A 212 -3.78 -12.48 7.42
C ALA A 212 -2.70 -12.85 6.39
N GLN A 213 -2.72 -14.07 5.83
CA GLN A 213 -1.67 -14.66 4.98
C GLN A 213 -0.26 -14.47 5.58
N THR A 214 -0.12 -14.71 6.87
CA THR A 214 1.10 -14.40 7.63
C THR A 214 1.68 -15.66 8.24
N SER A 215 2.98 -15.86 8.03
CA SER A 215 3.79 -16.84 8.76
C SER A 215 4.36 -16.20 10.02
N SER A 216 4.20 -16.86 11.16
CA SER A 216 4.85 -16.48 12.42
C SER A 216 5.73 -17.62 12.91
N THR A 217 6.95 -17.29 13.35
CA THR A 217 7.87 -18.25 13.96
C THR A 217 8.27 -17.74 15.34
N LEU A 218 8.23 -18.64 16.34
CA LEU A 218 8.68 -18.38 17.71
C LEU A 218 9.85 -19.30 18.04
N PHE A 219 10.92 -18.71 18.54
CA PHE A 219 12.13 -19.39 18.98
C PHE A 219 12.26 -19.29 20.49
N TRP A 220 12.46 -20.42 21.16
CA TRP A 220 12.83 -20.49 22.57
C TRP A 220 14.27 -20.99 22.69
N ALA A 221 15.17 -20.12 23.10
CA ALA A 221 16.55 -20.49 23.40
C ALA A 221 16.69 -20.77 24.91
N ILE A 222 17.03 -22.00 25.26
CA ILE A 222 17.13 -22.50 26.63
C ILE A 222 18.60 -22.81 26.93
N ALA A 223 19.25 -21.94 27.70
CA ALA A 223 20.65 -22.10 28.10
C ALA A 223 20.83 -23.23 29.12
N GLU A 224 22.07 -23.72 29.30
CA GLU A 224 22.40 -24.82 30.22
C GLU A 224 21.95 -24.58 31.67
N ASN A 225 21.91 -23.32 32.11
CA ASN A 225 21.46 -22.93 33.45
C ASN A 225 19.92 -22.87 33.59
N GLY A 226 19.17 -23.22 32.54
CA GLY A 226 17.72 -23.17 32.50
C GLY A 226 17.13 -21.77 32.21
N CYS A 227 17.97 -20.76 31.97
CA CYS A 227 17.48 -19.45 31.52
C CYS A 227 16.93 -19.55 30.09
N THR A 228 15.77 -18.95 29.88
CA THR A 228 15.04 -18.99 28.61
C THR A 228 14.88 -17.61 28.02
N THR A 229 15.22 -17.46 26.74
CA THR A 229 15.01 -16.26 25.95
C THR A 229 14.13 -16.58 24.76
N ARG A 230 13.17 -15.70 24.47
CA ARG A 230 12.25 -15.81 23.34
C ARG A 230 12.67 -14.85 22.23
N PHE A 231 12.47 -15.28 21.00
CA PHE A 231 12.63 -14.45 19.80
C PHE A 231 11.52 -14.80 18.83
N GLY A 232 11.07 -13.85 18.02
CA GLY A 232 10.08 -14.15 16.98
C GLY A 232 10.37 -13.44 15.68
N SER A 233 9.68 -13.90 14.65
CA SER A 233 9.72 -13.31 13.31
C SER A 233 8.38 -13.52 12.63
N GLN A 234 8.01 -12.57 11.78
CA GLN A 234 6.85 -12.69 10.91
C GLN A 234 7.23 -12.45 9.46
N MET A 235 6.50 -13.12 8.56
CA MET A 235 6.59 -12.89 7.14
C MET A 235 5.20 -12.83 6.52
N LYS A 236 4.94 -11.79 5.73
CA LYS A 236 3.74 -11.66 4.91
C LYS A 236 3.94 -12.45 3.61
N ALA A 237 3.01 -13.34 3.31
CA ALA A 237 2.94 -13.99 2.02
C ALA A 237 2.17 -13.10 1.04
N TRP A 238 2.63 -13.09 -0.21
CA TRP A 238 1.93 -12.44 -1.31
C TRP A 238 1.93 -13.38 -2.51
N ARG A 239 0.85 -13.34 -3.27
CA ARG A 239 0.71 -14.00 -4.56
C ARG A 239 1.40 -13.17 -5.65
N ASP A 240 1.67 -13.82 -6.78
CA ASP A 240 2.38 -13.20 -7.90
C ASP A 240 1.65 -11.96 -8.43
N ASP A 241 0.32 -12.01 -8.52
CA ASP A 241 -0.54 -10.89 -8.90
C ASP A 241 -0.56 -9.78 -7.84
N GLU A 242 -0.59 -10.14 -6.55
CA GLU A 242 -0.52 -9.16 -5.46
C GLU A 242 0.82 -8.40 -5.45
N TYR A 243 1.94 -9.04 -5.79
CA TYR A 243 3.22 -8.33 -5.98
C TYR A 243 3.18 -7.35 -7.15
N ILE A 244 2.54 -7.75 -8.26
CA ILE A 244 2.39 -6.87 -9.44
C ILE A 244 1.52 -5.67 -9.09
N SER A 245 0.40 -5.88 -8.39
CA SER A 245 -0.48 -4.80 -7.92
C SER A 245 0.25 -3.88 -6.95
N LEU A 246 0.98 -4.42 -5.96
CA LEU A 246 1.75 -3.63 -4.99
C LEU A 246 2.76 -2.70 -5.68
N LEU A 247 3.44 -3.18 -6.72
CA LEU A 247 4.36 -2.38 -7.53
C LEU A 247 3.59 -1.38 -8.42
N GLY A 248 2.50 -1.82 -9.05
CA GLY A 248 1.65 -1.02 -9.94
C GLY A 248 1.02 0.18 -9.24
N ASP A 249 0.46 -0.02 -8.05
CA ASP A 249 -0.17 1.01 -7.22
C ASP A 249 0.82 2.12 -6.82
N ALA A 250 2.11 1.80 -6.78
CA ALA A 250 3.19 2.75 -6.51
C ALA A 250 3.79 3.39 -7.78
N GLY A 251 3.21 3.12 -8.96
CA GLY A 251 3.64 3.71 -10.24
C GLY A 251 4.78 2.97 -10.93
N PHE A 252 5.01 1.69 -10.59
CA PHE A 252 5.97 0.84 -11.28
C PHE A 252 5.33 -0.03 -12.35
N THR A 253 6.04 -0.24 -13.46
CA THR A 253 5.72 -1.28 -14.45
C THR A 253 6.73 -2.41 -14.33
N VAL A 254 6.27 -3.64 -14.13
CA VAL A 254 7.16 -4.81 -14.10
C VAL A 254 7.70 -5.07 -15.51
N LEU A 255 9.01 -4.92 -15.69
CA LEU A 255 9.70 -5.13 -16.96
C LEU A 255 10.02 -6.61 -17.18
N GLN A 256 10.50 -7.28 -16.13
CA GLN A 256 11.01 -8.63 -16.22
C GLN A 256 10.83 -9.39 -14.91
N ARG A 257 10.48 -10.67 -15.03
CA ARG A 257 10.71 -11.70 -14.02
C ARG A 257 11.85 -12.59 -14.51
N PRO A 258 13.12 -12.34 -14.12
CA PRO A 258 14.23 -13.15 -14.59
C PRO A 258 14.05 -14.61 -14.17
N ASP A 259 14.36 -15.54 -15.08
CA ASP A 259 14.36 -16.97 -14.76
C ASP A 259 15.55 -17.33 -13.85
N SER A 260 15.57 -18.56 -13.37
CA SER A 260 16.63 -19.06 -12.47
C SER A 260 18.01 -19.13 -13.10
N HIS A 261 18.12 -19.09 -14.44
CA HIS A 261 19.41 -19.02 -15.13
C HIS A 261 19.96 -17.59 -15.17
N THR A 262 19.06 -16.62 -15.31
CA THR A 262 19.38 -15.19 -15.39
C THR A 262 19.60 -14.60 -14.01
N TRP A 263 18.81 -15.05 -13.02
CA TRP A 263 18.87 -14.64 -11.63
C TRP A 263 18.93 -15.86 -10.71
N PRO A 264 20.13 -16.42 -10.49
CA PRO A 264 20.30 -17.62 -9.67
C PRO A 264 20.09 -17.31 -8.19
N VAL A 265 19.44 -18.23 -7.45
CA VAL A 265 19.13 -18.08 -6.02
C VAL A 265 19.80 -19.15 -5.14
N GLY A 266 20.75 -19.91 -5.66
CA GLY A 266 21.36 -21.05 -4.94
C GLY A 266 20.39 -22.23 -4.77
N GLU A 267 20.94 -23.40 -4.43
CA GLU A 267 20.15 -24.64 -4.33
C GLU A 267 19.15 -24.60 -3.18
N THR A 268 19.52 -23.99 -2.05
CA THR A 268 18.66 -23.90 -0.86
C THR A 268 17.37 -23.13 -1.12
N PHE A 269 17.41 -22.13 -2.00
CA PHE A 269 16.28 -21.24 -2.32
C PHE A 269 15.67 -21.48 -3.70
N ALA A 270 16.10 -22.53 -4.42
CA ALA A 270 15.50 -22.88 -5.70
C ALA A 270 13.99 -23.13 -5.54
N GLY A 271 13.16 -22.41 -6.31
CA GLY A 271 11.70 -22.47 -6.24
C GLY A 271 11.08 -21.75 -5.03
N LYS A 272 11.90 -21.08 -4.20
CA LYS A 272 11.46 -20.40 -2.97
C LYS A 272 11.53 -18.87 -3.06
N LEU A 273 12.45 -18.36 -3.88
CA LEU A 273 12.65 -16.95 -4.15
C LEU A 273 12.59 -16.69 -5.66
N PHE A 274 12.10 -15.52 -6.04
CA PHE A 274 12.19 -15.01 -7.41
C PHE A 274 12.37 -13.49 -7.40
N ALA A 275 12.91 -12.95 -8.49
CA ALA A 275 13.11 -11.51 -8.64
C ALA A 275 12.09 -10.90 -9.60
N LEU A 276 11.72 -9.65 -9.31
CA LEU A 276 10.97 -8.76 -10.19
C LEU A 276 11.79 -7.50 -10.43
N LEU A 277 12.06 -7.21 -11.70
CA LEU A 277 12.61 -5.94 -12.12
C LEU A 277 11.46 -5.07 -12.61
N ALA A 278 11.26 -3.93 -11.95
CA ALA A 278 10.25 -2.96 -12.30
C ALA A 278 10.89 -1.61 -12.59
N GLU A 279 10.21 -0.79 -13.39
CA GLU A 279 10.66 0.54 -13.79
C GLU A 279 9.62 1.57 -13.38
N LYS A 280 10.09 2.67 -12.81
CA LYS A 280 9.26 3.81 -12.50
C LYS A 280 8.89 4.50 -13.81
N ALA A 281 7.61 4.59 -14.09
CA ALA A 281 7.12 5.27 -15.29
C ALA A 281 7.70 6.70 -15.39
N SER A 282 8.31 7.06 -16.52
CA SER A 282 8.67 8.46 -16.77
C SER A 282 7.41 9.31 -16.87
N THR A 283 7.52 10.55 -16.41
CA THR A 283 6.49 11.57 -16.55
C THR A 283 6.11 11.88 -18.01
N SER A 284 6.87 11.40 -19.00
CA SER A 284 6.60 11.57 -20.44
C SER A 284 6.22 10.27 -21.19
N GLU A 285 6.63 9.08 -20.75
CA GLU A 285 6.29 7.79 -21.42
C GLU A 285 5.45 6.82 -20.58
N GLY A 286 5.19 7.15 -19.29
CA GLY A 286 4.23 6.47 -18.43
C GLY A 286 2.79 6.44 -18.96
N ILE A 287 2.52 7.24 -19.99
CA ILE A 287 1.24 7.35 -20.71
C ILE A 287 1.13 6.32 -21.85
N ALA A 288 2.21 5.64 -22.26
CA ALA A 288 2.23 4.83 -23.49
C ALA A 288 2.36 3.31 -23.31
N LEU A 289 3.01 2.79 -22.26
CA LEU A 289 3.36 1.35 -22.17
C LEU A 289 2.57 0.55 -21.12
N SER A 290 1.81 1.20 -20.27
CA SER A 290 0.79 0.58 -19.42
C SER A 290 -0.47 0.15 -20.23
N LYS A 291 -0.48 0.40 -21.54
CA LYS A 291 -1.58 0.19 -22.51
C LYS A 291 -1.89 -1.25 -22.92
N ARG A 292 -1.63 -2.26 -22.06
CA ARG A 292 -2.21 -3.61 -22.28
C ARG A 292 -3.12 -4.12 -21.18
N ASN A 293 -3.17 -3.46 -20.03
CA ASN A 293 -4.30 -3.52 -19.08
C ASN A 293 -4.59 -2.07 -18.67
N ASN A 294 -5.76 -1.56 -19.03
CA ASN A 294 -6.10 -0.14 -19.01
C ASN A 294 -5.91 0.48 -17.59
N PRO A 295 -4.93 1.37 -17.34
CA PRO A 295 -4.65 1.97 -16.02
C PRO A 295 -5.32 3.33 -15.82
N MET A 296 -6.16 3.73 -16.76
CA MET A 296 -7.07 4.86 -16.66
C MET A 296 -8.44 4.36 -16.19
N ASP A 297 -8.49 3.39 -15.29
CA ASP A 297 -9.78 2.86 -14.87
C ASP A 297 -9.75 2.41 -13.43
N ILE A 298 -10.84 2.67 -12.73
CA ILE A 298 -11.05 2.15 -11.38
C ILE A 298 -11.10 0.61 -11.43
N PRO A 299 -10.77 -0.09 -10.33
CA PRO A 299 -10.80 -1.55 -10.32
C PRO A 299 -12.10 -2.10 -10.92
N ARG A 300 -11.99 -3.13 -11.77
CA ARG A 300 -13.08 -3.64 -12.59
C ARG A 300 -14.34 -4.00 -11.79
N ILE A 301 -14.18 -4.38 -10.51
CA ILE A 301 -15.30 -4.62 -9.60
C ILE A 301 -16.18 -3.38 -9.40
N PHE A 302 -15.61 -2.17 -9.37
CA PHE A 302 -16.37 -0.92 -9.24
C PHE A 302 -17.11 -0.56 -10.53
N THR A 303 -16.46 -0.68 -11.68
CA THR A 303 -17.14 -0.45 -12.96
C THR A 303 -18.26 -1.46 -13.22
N ILE A 304 -18.17 -2.68 -12.68
CA ILE A 304 -19.25 -3.67 -12.73
C ILE A 304 -20.34 -3.38 -11.70
N SER A 305 -19.98 -3.26 -10.42
CA SER A 305 -20.96 -3.17 -9.34
C SER A 305 -21.71 -1.85 -9.32
N GLU A 306 -21.09 -0.79 -9.82
CA GLU A 306 -21.64 0.57 -9.84
C GLU A 306 -22.02 1.06 -11.24
N SER A 307 -22.05 0.18 -12.25
CA SER A 307 -22.35 0.56 -13.64
C SER A 307 -23.71 1.24 -13.82
N GLU A 308 -24.65 1.00 -12.91
CA GLU A 308 -26.02 1.54 -12.95
C GLU A 308 -26.25 2.65 -11.91
N HIS A 309 -25.21 3.06 -11.17
CA HIS A 309 -25.31 4.13 -10.19
C HIS A 309 -25.22 5.49 -10.88
N ARG A 310 -26.12 6.39 -10.51
CA ARG A 310 -25.99 7.83 -10.83
C ARG A 310 -25.16 8.57 -9.77
N ILE A 311 -25.27 8.12 -8.53
CA ILE A 311 -24.62 8.70 -7.35
C ILE A 311 -23.73 7.62 -6.74
N HIS A 312 -22.41 7.85 -6.74
CA HIS A 312 -21.38 6.90 -6.30
C HIS A 312 -20.99 7.10 -4.83
N ASN A 313 -21.97 7.42 -3.99
CA ASN A 313 -21.79 7.65 -2.56
C ASN A 313 -23.14 7.47 -1.84
N PRO A 314 -23.19 7.39 -0.50
CA PRO A 314 -24.41 7.11 0.25
C PRO A 314 -25.36 8.32 0.38
N PHE A 315 -25.41 9.20 -0.63
CA PHE A 315 -26.49 10.18 -0.78
C PHE A 315 -27.60 9.68 -1.68
N THR A 316 -28.80 10.16 -1.39
CA THR A 316 -29.93 10.14 -2.32
C THR A 316 -29.97 11.44 -3.12
N ALA A 317 -30.80 11.50 -4.16
CA ALA A 317 -31.03 12.73 -4.92
C ALA A 317 -31.52 13.88 -4.02
N GLU A 318 -32.33 13.58 -3.01
CA GLU A 318 -32.83 14.56 -2.03
C GLU A 318 -31.71 15.13 -1.15
N LYS A 319 -30.68 14.33 -0.82
CA LYS A 319 -29.52 14.81 -0.06
C LYS A 319 -28.68 15.77 -0.91
N TYR A 320 -28.46 15.47 -2.19
CA TYR A 320 -27.81 16.43 -3.10
C TYR A 320 -28.62 17.71 -3.31
N ALA A 321 -29.95 17.61 -3.41
CA ALA A 321 -30.81 18.79 -3.49
C ALA A 321 -30.75 19.62 -2.19
N THR A 322 -30.70 18.95 -1.04
CA THR A 322 -30.52 19.60 0.26
C THR A 322 -29.19 20.35 0.33
N LEU A 323 -28.09 19.69 -0.07
CA LEU A 323 -26.76 20.31 -0.10
C LEU A 323 -26.73 21.50 -1.07
N GLY A 324 -27.23 21.35 -2.29
CA GLY A 324 -27.28 22.43 -3.28
C GLY A 324 -28.07 23.65 -2.77
N HIS A 325 -29.20 23.42 -2.10
CA HIS A 325 -29.99 24.48 -1.49
C HIS A 325 -29.24 25.19 -0.35
N ALA A 326 -28.58 24.41 0.51
CA ALA A 326 -27.86 24.91 1.67
C ALA A 326 -26.66 25.80 1.28
N LEU A 327 -26.00 25.51 0.16
CA LEU A 327 -24.87 26.29 -0.35
C LEU A 327 -25.27 27.67 -0.92
N ARG A 328 -26.57 27.94 -1.15
CA ARG A 328 -27.09 29.25 -1.60
C ARG A 328 -26.34 29.83 -2.81
N MET A 329 -25.95 28.96 -3.74
CA MET A 329 -25.20 29.32 -4.94
C MET A 329 -26.02 30.26 -5.83
N LYS A 330 -25.32 31.15 -6.53
CA LYS A 330 -25.95 32.06 -7.50
C LYS A 330 -25.85 31.46 -8.90
N PRO A 331 -26.78 31.79 -9.82
CA PRO A 331 -26.59 31.48 -11.23
C PRO A 331 -25.23 31.98 -11.73
N GLY A 332 -24.51 31.12 -12.45
CA GLY A 332 -23.15 31.36 -12.93
C GLY A 332 -22.02 31.00 -11.95
N THR A 333 -22.32 30.52 -10.74
CA THR A 333 -21.30 29.92 -9.85
C THR A 333 -20.53 28.82 -10.61
N ARG A 334 -19.21 28.85 -10.54
CA ARG A 334 -18.32 27.86 -11.17
C ARG A 334 -17.91 26.78 -10.18
N ILE A 335 -18.09 25.52 -10.55
CA ILE A 335 -17.77 24.36 -9.71
C ILE A 335 -16.71 23.47 -10.37
N LEU A 336 -15.65 23.15 -9.65
CA LEU A 336 -14.71 22.08 -10.00
C LEU A 336 -15.05 20.85 -9.15
N ASP A 337 -15.15 19.67 -9.76
CA ASP A 337 -15.44 18.41 -9.07
C ASP A 337 -14.39 17.36 -9.43
N LEU A 338 -13.54 17.01 -8.47
CA LEU A 338 -12.47 16.02 -8.62
C LEU A 338 -12.94 14.66 -8.12
N GLY A 339 -13.03 13.68 -9.03
CA GLY A 339 -13.70 12.40 -8.78
C GLY A 339 -15.21 12.51 -8.99
N SER A 340 -15.63 13.11 -10.11
CA SER A 340 -17.03 13.50 -10.35
C SER A 340 -18.00 12.33 -10.59
N GLY A 341 -17.50 11.11 -10.74
CA GLY A 341 -18.27 9.91 -11.07
C GLY A 341 -19.15 10.14 -12.30
N SER A 342 -20.40 9.67 -12.23
CA SER A 342 -21.42 9.87 -13.28
C SER A 342 -22.01 11.29 -13.32
N GLY A 343 -21.40 12.27 -12.65
CA GLY A 343 -21.67 13.70 -12.83
C GLY A 343 -23.00 14.21 -12.28
N GLU A 344 -23.72 13.43 -11.45
CA GLU A 344 -25.08 13.79 -10.99
C GLU A 344 -25.09 15.12 -10.23
N MET A 345 -24.11 15.39 -9.38
CA MET A 345 -24.03 16.65 -8.62
C MET A 345 -23.96 17.86 -9.56
N LEU A 346 -22.99 17.88 -10.49
CA LEU A 346 -22.83 18.97 -11.44
C LEU A 346 -24.06 19.12 -12.36
N CYS A 347 -24.58 18.01 -12.90
CA CYS A 347 -25.69 18.07 -13.85
C CYS A 347 -26.98 18.57 -13.19
N THR A 348 -27.32 18.07 -11.99
CA THR A 348 -28.53 18.50 -11.29
C THR A 348 -28.42 19.93 -10.78
N TRP A 349 -27.26 20.34 -10.27
CA TRP A 349 -27.08 21.71 -9.82
C TRP A 349 -27.03 22.71 -10.98
N ALA A 350 -26.50 22.33 -12.14
CA ALA A 350 -26.56 23.16 -13.35
C ALA A 350 -28.02 23.40 -13.76
N ARG A 351 -28.86 22.36 -13.73
CA ARG A 351 -30.30 22.45 -14.02
C ARG A 351 -31.04 23.33 -13.00
N ASP A 352 -30.80 23.12 -11.71
CA ASP A 352 -31.63 23.69 -10.64
C ASP A 352 -31.19 25.10 -10.21
N TYR A 353 -29.90 25.40 -10.32
CA TYR A 353 -29.31 26.65 -9.83
C TYR A 353 -28.61 27.47 -10.92
N GLY A 354 -28.49 26.94 -12.15
CA GLY A 354 -27.81 27.62 -13.25
C GLY A 354 -26.31 27.77 -13.03
N VAL A 355 -25.68 26.82 -12.32
CA VAL A 355 -24.22 26.78 -12.15
C VAL A 355 -23.54 26.26 -13.41
N THR A 356 -22.23 26.51 -13.52
CA THR A 356 -21.37 25.90 -14.54
C THR A 356 -20.29 25.08 -13.85
N GLY A 357 -19.74 24.08 -14.52
CA GLY A 357 -18.70 23.29 -13.88
C GLY A 357 -17.89 22.37 -14.75
N THR A 358 -16.80 21.89 -14.14
CA THR A 358 -15.87 20.93 -14.74
C THR A 358 -15.75 19.74 -13.79
N GLY A 359 -16.11 18.55 -14.29
CA GLY A 359 -15.91 17.30 -13.57
C GLY A 359 -14.73 16.52 -14.15
N ILE A 360 -13.83 16.07 -13.29
CA ILE A 360 -12.72 15.19 -13.65
C ILE A 360 -12.98 13.83 -13.04
N ASP A 361 -12.92 12.77 -13.84
CA ASP A 361 -13.01 11.40 -13.34
C ASP A 361 -12.07 10.47 -14.09
N ILE A 362 -11.47 9.52 -13.36
CA ILE A 362 -10.55 8.55 -13.94
C ILE A 362 -11.30 7.45 -14.70
N SER A 363 -12.58 7.20 -14.42
CA SER A 363 -13.36 6.16 -15.10
C SER A 363 -13.89 6.64 -16.46
N PRO A 364 -13.55 5.96 -17.57
CA PRO A 364 -14.13 6.24 -18.88
C PRO A 364 -15.62 5.91 -18.91
N LEU A 365 -16.06 4.89 -18.16
CA LEU A 365 -17.47 4.53 -18.04
C LEU A 365 -18.25 5.68 -17.40
N PHE A 366 -17.81 6.14 -16.23
CA PHE A 366 -18.53 7.19 -15.48
C PHE A 366 -18.45 8.54 -16.19
N THR A 367 -17.32 8.89 -16.80
CA THR A 367 -17.24 10.10 -17.63
C THR A 367 -18.21 10.06 -18.81
N THR A 368 -18.38 8.89 -19.45
CA THR A 368 -19.36 8.72 -20.54
C THR A 368 -20.78 8.89 -20.03
N GLN A 369 -21.10 8.29 -18.87
CA GLN A 369 -22.40 8.43 -18.22
C GLN A 369 -22.67 9.88 -17.79
N ALA A 370 -21.67 10.60 -17.31
CA ALA A 370 -21.77 12.01 -16.94
C ALA A 370 -22.11 12.91 -18.14
N LYS A 371 -21.48 12.66 -19.31
CA LYS A 371 -21.79 13.37 -20.55
C LYS A 371 -23.23 13.09 -21.02
N GLN A 372 -23.63 11.82 -21.01
CA GLN A 372 -25.01 11.44 -21.33
C GLN A 372 -26.00 12.09 -20.34
N ARG A 373 -25.66 12.13 -19.06
CA ARG A 373 -26.50 12.75 -18.03
C ARG A 373 -26.68 14.24 -18.25
N ALA A 374 -25.63 14.94 -18.68
CA ALA A 374 -25.71 16.35 -19.06
C ALA A 374 -26.64 16.57 -20.25
N GLU A 375 -26.59 15.69 -21.26
CA GLU A 375 -27.49 15.73 -22.42
C GLU A 375 -28.94 15.47 -22.02
N GLU A 376 -29.18 14.44 -21.20
CA GLU A 376 -30.51 14.08 -20.69
C GLU A 376 -31.18 15.23 -19.92
N LEU A 377 -30.40 16.02 -19.19
CA LEU A 377 -30.88 17.16 -18.42
C LEU A 377 -30.83 18.49 -19.19
N GLY A 378 -30.32 18.50 -20.42
CA GLY A 378 -30.22 19.70 -21.26
C GLY A 378 -29.20 20.73 -20.76
N VAL A 379 -28.12 20.28 -20.11
CA VAL A 379 -27.11 21.13 -19.46
C VAL A 379 -25.68 20.96 -20.01
N SER A 380 -25.50 20.26 -21.13
CA SER A 380 -24.19 19.99 -21.74
C SER A 380 -23.38 21.24 -22.12
N GLU A 381 -24.03 22.39 -22.29
CA GLU A 381 -23.36 23.68 -22.51
C GLU A 381 -22.80 24.31 -21.23
N TYR A 382 -23.24 23.84 -20.05
CA TYR A 382 -22.89 24.41 -18.75
C TYR A 382 -21.92 23.53 -17.94
N VAL A 383 -21.91 22.22 -18.19
CA VAL A 383 -21.04 21.26 -17.49
C VAL A 383 -20.20 20.47 -18.46
N HIS A 384 -18.92 20.33 -18.12
CA HIS A 384 -17.94 19.62 -18.94
C HIS A 384 -17.26 18.51 -18.15
N PHE A 385 -17.22 17.30 -18.70
CA PHE A 385 -16.62 16.15 -18.05
C PHE A 385 -15.38 15.68 -18.82
N ILE A 386 -14.28 15.55 -18.11
CA ILE A 386 -12.97 15.19 -18.64
C ILE A 386 -12.56 13.86 -18.02
N HIS A 387 -12.31 12.88 -18.89
CA HIS A 387 -11.74 11.60 -18.50
C HIS A 387 -10.24 11.79 -18.29
N ASN A 388 -9.82 11.90 -17.04
CA ASN A 388 -8.44 12.14 -16.65
C ASN A 388 -8.21 11.75 -15.18
N ASP A 389 -6.96 11.56 -14.81
CA ASP A 389 -6.58 11.47 -13.41
C ASP A 389 -6.74 12.85 -12.74
N ALA A 390 -7.50 12.88 -11.64
CA ALA A 390 -7.71 14.08 -10.85
C ALA A 390 -6.55 14.34 -9.86
N ALA A 391 -5.66 13.37 -9.64
CA ALA A 391 -4.50 13.51 -8.78
C ALA A 391 -3.58 14.63 -9.29
N GLY A 392 -3.40 15.66 -8.47
CA GLY A 392 -2.60 16.83 -8.84
C GLY A 392 -3.23 17.74 -9.91
N TYR A 393 -4.50 17.53 -10.28
CA TYR A 393 -5.21 18.41 -11.20
C TYR A 393 -5.36 19.82 -10.61
N ILE A 394 -4.77 20.80 -11.27
CA ILE A 394 -4.86 22.22 -10.92
C ILE A 394 -5.31 22.95 -12.17
N ASP A 395 -6.36 23.75 -12.03
CA ASP A 395 -6.83 24.60 -13.11
C ASP A 395 -6.24 26.02 -12.98
N GLU A 396 -5.88 26.60 -14.12
CA GLU A 396 -5.45 28.00 -14.18
C GLU A 396 -6.62 28.91 -13.81
N GLU A 397 -7.83 28.55 -14.28
CA GLU A 397 -9.06 29.24 -13.96
C GLU A 397 -9.51 28.93 -12.53
N LYS A 398 -10.04 29.95 -11.84
CA LYS A 398 -10.49 29.81 -10.44
C LYS A 398 -11.99 29.58 -10.32
N TYR A 399 -12.35 28.69 -9.41
CA TYR A 399 -13.73 28.25 -9.14
C TYR A 399 -14.28 28.87 -7.87
N ASP A 400 -15.60 29.07 -7.83
CA ASP A 400 -16.32 29.54 -6.65
C ASP A 400 -16.51 28.40 -5.63
N VAL A 401 -16.65 27.16 -6.13
CA VAL A 401 -16.73 25.93 -5.35
C VAL A 401 -15.74 24.92 -5.93
N ALA A 402 -14.94 24.28 -5.09
CA ALA A 402 -14.08 23.16 -5.47
C ALA A 402 -14.42 21.94 -4.61
N ALA A 403 -14.73 20.82 -5.23
CA ALA A 403 -15.30 19.65 -4.59
C ALA A 403 -14.45 18.41 -4.84
N CYS A 404 -14.42 17.54 -3.83
CA CYS A 404 -14.01 16.15 -3.95
C CYS A 404 -14.91 15.32 -3.04
N VAL A 405 -15.86 14.60 -3.63
CA VAL A 405 -16.96 13.96 -2.90
C VAL A 405 -16.79 12.43 -2.95
N GLY A 406 -16.13 11.87 -1.93
CA GLY A 406 -15.90 10.44 -1.82
C GLY A 406 -14.62 9.94 -2.51
N ALA A 407 -13.68 10.83 -2.82
CA ALA A 407 -12.43 10.49 -3.51
C ALA A 407 -11.20 11.22 -2.90
N THR A 408 -11.15 11.42 -1.58
CA THR A 408 -10.03 12.13 -0.92
C THR A 408 -8.69 11.38 -1.00
N TRP A 409 -8.69 10.10 -1.38
CA TRP A 409 -7.49 9.33 -1.69
C TRP A 409 -6.66 9.88 -2.87
N ILE A 410 -7.24 10.70 -3.77
CA ILE A 410 -6.53 11.26 -4.94
C ILE A 410 -5.39 12.21 -4.56
N ALA A 411 -5.40 12.70 -3.32
CA ALA A 411 -4.41 13.63 -2.81
C ALA A 411 -4.01 13.28 -1.36
N SER A 412 -3.79 12.00 -1.09
CA SER A 412 -3.28 11.51 0.20
C SER A 412 -4.19 11.84 1.40
N GLY A 413 -5.51 11.73 1.21
CA GLY A 413 -6.52 11.92 2.23
C GLY A 413 -7.06 13.35 2.31
N VAL A 414 -7.82 13.64 3.37
CA VAL A 414 -8.58 14.88 3.53
C VAL A 414 -7.70 16.14 3.43
N ALA A 415 -6.57 16.18 4.15
CA ALA A 415 -5.72 17.37 4.21
C ALA A 415 -5.10 17.71 2.85
N GLY A 416 -4.49 16.73 2.18
CA GLY A 416 -3.90 16.97 0.87
C GLY A 416 -4.94 17.24 -0.22
N THR A 417 -6.16 16.70 -0.08
CA THR A 417 -7.29 17.05 -0.97
C THR A 417 -7.72 18.50 -0.79
N ILE A 418 -7.84 18.98 0.45
CA ILE A 418 -8.12 20.40 0.73
C ILE A 418 -7.03 21.29 0.11
N ASP A 419 -5.75 20.94 0.30
CA ASP A 419 -4.63 21.68 -0.28
C ASP A 419 -4.66 21.70 -1.82
N LEU A 420 -5.08 20.59 -2.44
CA LEU A 420 -5.23 20.51 -3.89
C LEU A 420 -6.38 21.40 -4.39
N LEU A 421 -7.57 21.26 -3.79
CA LEU A 421 -8.76 22.03 -4.17
C LEU A 421 -8.54 23.54 -3.98
N ALA A 422 -7.87 23.93 -2.89
CA ALA A 422 -7.56 25.34 -2.60
C ALA A 422 -6.73 26.01 -3.72
N LYS A 423 -5.90 25.27 -4.45
CA LYS A 423 -5.10 25.82 -5.56
C LYS A 423 -5.94 26.27 -6.75
N SER A 424 -7.13 25.71 -6.93
CA SER A 424 -8.07 26.06 -8.01
C SER A 424 -9.24 26.92 -7.50
N LEU A 425 -9.26 27.29 -6.22
CA LEU A 425 -10.35 28.01 -5.59
C LEU A 425 -10.10 29.53 -5.60
N LYS A 426 -11.18 30.31 -5.76
CA LYS A 426 -11.13 31.77 -5.53
C LYS A 426 -10.97 32.07 -4.04
N PRO A 427 -10.35 33.22 -3.67
CA PRO A 427 -10.39 33.70 -2.30
C PRO A 427 -11.83 33.81 -1.77
N GLY A 428 -12.11 33.20 -0.62
CA GLY A 428 -13.45 33.14 -0.03
C GLY A 428 -14.41 32.14 -0.70
N GLY A 429 -13.92 31.30 -1.62
CA GLY A 429 -14.69 30.20 -2.19
C GLY A 429 -14.94 29.06 -1.19
N ILE A 430 -15.77 28.10 -1.60
CA ILE A 430 -16.19 26.97 -0.76
C ILE A 430 -15.48 25.70 -1.22
N ILE A 431 -14.91 24.95 -0.28
CA ILE A 431 -14.44 23.58 -0.53
C ILE A 431 -15.54 22.60 -0.08
N LEU A 432 -15.84 21.59 -0.89
CA LEU A 432 -16.72 20.48 -0.52
C LEU A 432 -15.89 19.20 -0.36
N ILE A 433 -15.88 18.62 0.84
CA ILE A 433 -15.26 17.32 1.11
C ILE A 433 -16.34 16.31 1.44
N GLY A 434 -16.48 15.27 0.62
CA GLY A 434 -17.31 14.11 0.93
C GLY A 434 -16.46 13.00 1.55
N GLU A 435 -16.71 12.67 2.82
CA GLU A 435 -15.81 11.80 3.59
C GLU A 435 -16.60 10.83 4.51
N PRO A 436 -16.20 9.55 4.57
CA PRO A 436 -16.68 8.61 5.58
C PRO A 436 -16.13 8.92 6.98
N TYR A 437 -16.87 8.51 8.02
CA TYR A 437 -16.43 8.63 9.40
C TYR A 437 -16.99 7.49 10.25
N TRP A 438 -16.39 7.23 11.41
CA TRP A 438 -16.96 6.30 12.38
C TRP A 438 -18.21 6.89 13.04
N ARG A 439 -19.38 6.34 12.71
CA ARG A 439 -20.61 6.55 13.49
C ARG A 439 -20.51 5.84 14.83
N ARG A 440 -19.93 4.64 14.82
CA ARG A 440 -19.55 3.87 16.00
C ARG A 440 -18.11 3.43 15.81
N ILE A 441 -17.25 3.74 16.78
CA ILE A 441 -15.85 3.31 16.74
C ILE A 441 -15.81 1.79 16.93
N PRO A 442 -15.17 1.03 16.03
CA PRO A 442 -14.90 -0.38 16.25
C PRO A 442 -14.12 -0.59 17.54
N ALA A 443 -14.52 -1.57 18.34
CA ALA A 443 -13.84 -1.86 19.61
C ALA A 443 -12.47 -2.54 19.38
N THR A 444 -12.28 -3.14 18.20
CA THR A 444 -11.08 -3.89 17.82
C THR A 444 -10.82 -3.75 16.32
N GLU A 445 -9.59 -4.05 15.90
CA GLU A 445 -9.21 -4.06 14.48
C GLU A 445 -9.97 -5.13 13.70
N GLU A 446 -10.31 -6.27 14.31
CA GLU A 446 -11.12 -7.30 13.64
C GLU A 446 -12.50 -6.78 13.24
N ILE A 447 -13.10 -5.90 14.05
CA ILE A 447 -14.37 -5.26 13.69
C ILE A 447 -14.15 -4.24 12.56
N ALA A 448 -13.04 -3.50 12.55
CA ALA A 448 -12.70 -2.60 11.43
C ALA A 448 -12.49 -3.38 10.12
N HIS A 449 -11.78 -4.50 10.15
CA HIS A 449 -11.64 -5.41 9.02
C HIS A 449 -12.98 -5.98 8.55
N ALA A 450 -13.86 -6.36 9.47
CA ALA A 450 -15.20 -6.83 9.14
C ALA A 450 -16.08 -5.73 8.51
N CYS A 451 -15.81 -4.46 8.83
CA CYS A 451 -16.40 -3.29 8.17
C CYS A 451 -15.83 -3.06 6.75
N GLY A 452 -14.77 -3.76 6.35
CA GLY A 452 -14.14 -3.66 5.04
C GLY A 452 -13.01 -2.63 4.97
N VAL A 453 -12.38 -2.29 6.10
CA VAL A 453 -11.29 -1.29 6.15
C VAL A 453 -10.04 -1.85 6.85
N SER A 454 -8.90 -1.18 6.67
CA SER A 454 -7.59 -1.72 7.08
C SER A 454 -7.29 -1.46 8.54
N SER A 455 -7.79 -0.37 9.11
CA SER A 455 -7.62 -0.07 10.53
C SER A 455 -8.74 0.80 11.08
N VAL A 456 -8.96 0.71 12.40
CA VAL A 456 -9.72 1.72 13.15
C VAL A 456 -9.19 3.13 12.89
N ALA A 457 -7.88 3.29 12.68
CA ALA A 457 -7.24 4.58 12.43
C ALA A 457 -7.54 5.19 11.04
N ASP A 458 -8.07 4.41 10.10
CA ASP A 458 -8.37 4.89 8.74
C ASP A 458 -9.42 6.01 8.75
N PHE A 459 -10.33 5.98 9.72
CA PHE A 459 -11.41 6.96 9.85
C PHE A 459 -11.46 7.57 11.24
N ARG A 460 -11.93 8.82 11.28
CA ARG A 460 -12.17 9.54 12.52
C ARG A 460 -13.65 9.45 12.90
N PRO A 461 -14.00 9.54 14.19
CA PRO A 461 -15.35 9.89 14.61
C PRO A 461 -15.76 11.27 14.07
N LEU A 462 -17.05 11.49 13.84
CA LEU A 462 -17.55 12.77 13.30
C LEU A 462 -17.03 14.03 14.04
N PRO A 463 -17.02 14.09 15.39
CA PRO A 463 -16.49 15.28 16.09
C PRO A 463 -15.01 15.53 15.81
N GLU A 464 -14.21 14.47 15.67
CA GLU A 464 -12.79 14.57 15.37
C GLU A 464 -12.53 14.96 13.92
N LEU A 465 -13.36 14.49 12.98
CA LEU A 465 -13.29 14.94 11.60
C LEU A 465 -13.63 16.44 11.48
N VAL A 466 -14.66 16.91 12.18
CA VAL A 466 -15.01 18.34 12.22
C VAL A 466 -13.91 19.18 12.87
N ALA A 467 -13.33 18.70 13.98
CA ALA A 467 -12.19 19.36 14.63
C ALA A 467 -10.93 19.34 13.74
N PHE A 468 -10.78 18.33 12.88
CA PHE A 468 -9.65 18.26 11.96
C PHE A 468 -9.71 19.37 10.91
N PHE A 469 -10.89 19.73 10.39
CA PHE A 469 -11.02 20.88 9.49
C PHE A 469 -10.64 22.21 10.17
N ASP A 470 -11.00 22.38 11.45
CA ASP A 470 -10.60 23.54 12.26
C ASP A 470 -9.07 23.64 12.39
N GLN A 471 -8.38 22.52 12.63
CA GLN A 471 -6.92 22.45 12.69
C GLN A 471 -6.25 22.80 11.36
N LEU A 472 -6.91 22.52 10.24
CA LEU A 472 -6.45 22.90 8.90
C LEU A 472 -6.74 24.37 8.56
N GLY A 473 -7.37 25.14 9.46
CA GLY A 473 -7.66 26.56 9.25
C GLY A 473 -8.93 26.82 8.46
N TYR A 474 -9.88 25.88 8.45
CA TYR A 474 -11.16 26.01 7.75
C TYR A 474 -12.34 26.01 8.71
N ASP A 475 -13.29 26.91 8.47
CA ASP A 475 -14.60 26.88 9.10
C ASP A 475 -15.51 25.90 8.37
N VAL A 476 -16.11 24.95 9.11
CA VAL A 476 -17.21 24.11 8.61
C VAL A 476 -18.48 24.95 8.66
N VAL A 477 -18.95 25.41 7.50
CA VAL A 477 -20.09 26.33 7.38
C VAL A 477 -21.41 25.64 7.07
N GLU A 478 -21.36 24.39 6.60
CA GLU A 478 -22.52 23.53 6.36
C GLU A 478 -22.08 22.06 6.35
N MET A 479 -22.99 21.14 6.69
CA MET A 479 -22.80 19.71 6.46
C MET A 479 -24.11 18.99 6.15
N VAL A 480 -24.09 18.08 5.18
CA VAL A 480 -25.19 17.16 4.91
C VAL A 480 -24.70 15.74 5.14
N LEU A 481 -25.39 15.00 6.01
CA LEU A 481 -24.99 13.64 6.39
C LEU A 481 -25.90 12.60 5.72
N ALA A 482 -25.29 11.50 5.30
CA ALA A 482 -25.99 10.29 4.89
C ALA A 482 -26.75 9.71 6.08
N ASP A 483 -27.89 9.09 5.76
CA ASP A 483 -28.68 8.34 6.72
C ASP A 483 -28.71 6.86 6.30
N PRO A 484 -29.30 5.97 7.11
CA PRO A 484 -29.37 4.55 6.76
C PRO A 484 -30.04 4.29 5.41
N GLN A 485 -30.99 5.13 5.00
CA GLN A 485 -31.62 4.98 3.68
C GLN A 485 -30.61 5.26 2.56
N GLY A 486 -29.83 6.34 2.67
CA GLY A 486 -28.77 6.66 1.70
C GLY A 486 -27.75 5.54 1.55
N TRP A 487 -27.27 5.00 2.67
CA TRP A 487 -26.40 3.82 2.69
C TRP A 487 -27.04 2.58 2.05
N ASP A 488 -28.30 2.30 2.38
CA ASP A 488 -29.03 1.17 1.80
C ASP A 488 -29.25 1.34 0.29
N ARG A 489 -29.44 2.57 -0.21
CA ARG A 489 -29.55 2.82 -1.66
C ARG A 489 -28.22 2.63 -2.37
N TYR A 490 -27.13 3.11 -1.79
CA TYR A 490 -25.80 2.99 -2.37
C TYR A 490 -25.33 1.52 -2.41
N GLU A 491 -25.39 0.81 -1.29
CA GLU A 491 -24.89 -0.57 -1.21
C GLU A 491 -25.84 -1.58 -1.87
N ALA A 492 -27.15 -1.52 -1.60
CA ALA A 492 -28.07 -2.55 -2.10
C ALA A 492 -28.28 -2.50 -3.62
N ALA A 493 -28.11 -1.33 -4.24
CA ALA A 493 -28.18 -1.20 -5.70
C ALA A 493 -27.09 -2.03 -6.39
N LYS A 494 -25.89 -2.10 -5.80
CA LYS A 494 -24.75 -2.89 -6.32
C LYS A 494 -25.11 -4.36 -6.47
N TRP A 495 -25.89 -4.90 -5.54
CA TRP A 495 -26.22 -6.33 -5.52
C TRP A 495 -27.08 -6.73 -6.72
N MET A 496 -28.03 -5.89 -7.11
CA MET A 496 -28.86 -6.13 -8.30
C MET A 496 -28.02 -6.03 -9.57
N THR A 497 -27.16 -5.01 -9.67
CA THR A 497 -26.25 -4.81 -10.80
C THR A 497 -25.33 -6.02 -10.97
N MET A 498 -24.64 -6.44 -9.91
CA MET A 498 -23.79 -7.64 -9.91
C MET A 498 -24.57 -8.91 -10.26
N ARG A 499 -25.79 -9.09 -9.73
CA ARG A 499 -26.61 -10.26 -10.03
C ARG A 499 -26.94 -10.38 -11.51
N ARG A 500 -27.33 -9.28 -12.15
CA ARG A 500 -27.66 -9.20 -13.59
C ARG A 500 -26.42 -9.35 -14.46
N TRP A 501 -25.33 -8.66 -14.09
CA TRP A 501 -24.06 -8.80 -14.78
C TRP A 501 -23.59 -10.26 -14.82
N LEU A 502 -23.77 -11.01 -13.73
CA LEU A 502 -23.49 -12.45 -13.67
C LEU A 502 -24.44 -13.33 -14.50
N GLU A 503 -25.66 -12.88 -14.84
CA GLU A 503 -26.55 -13.59 -15.77
C GLU A 503 -26.11 -13.38 -17.22
N GLU A 504 -25.64 -12.17 -17.53
CA GLU A 504 -25.21 -11.77 -18.87
C GLU A 504 -23.80 -12.25 -19.19
N ASN A 505 -22.95 -12.44 -18.16
CA ASN A 505 -21.53 -12.77 -18.29
C ASN A 505 -21.15 -14.04 -17.47
N PRO A 506 -21.78 -15.20 -17.72
CA PRO A 506 -21.57 -16.39 -16.91
C PRO A 506 -20.16 -17.00 -17.06
N ASP A 507 -19.52 -16.81 -18.23
CA ASP A 507 -18.21 -17.36 -18.57
C ASP A 507 -17.07 -16.33 -18.47
N ASP A 508 -17.35 -15.12 -17.94
CA ASP A 508 -16.33 -14.10 -17.74
C ASP A 508 -15.36 -14.51 -16.62
N GLU A 509 -14.08 -14.27 -16.82
CA GLU A 509 -13.03 -14.60 -15.85
C GLU A 509 -13.25 -13.94 -14.48
N PHE A 510 -13.94 -12.80 -14.43
CA PHE A 510 -14.25 -12.05 -13.21
C PHE A 510 -15.54 -12.52 -12.54
N ALA A 511 -16.30 -13.42 -13.16
CA ALA A 511 -17.59 -13.90 -12.63
C ALA A 511 -17.48 -14.55 -11.25
N GLN A 512 -16.38 -15.25 -10.97
CA GLN A 512 -16.19 -15.86 -9.66
C GLN A 512 -15.97 -14.81 -8.56
N GLU A 513 -15.29 -13.72 -8.87
CA GLU A 513 -15.00 -12.63 -7.94
C GLU A 513 -16.27 -11.82 -7.64
N VAL A 514 -17.02 -11.45 -8.69
CA VAL A 514 -18.33 -10.78 -8.55
C VAL A 514 -19.33 -11.68 -7.79
N ARG A 515 -19.30 -12.99 -8.01
CA ARG A 515 -20.14 -13.95 -7.25
C ARG A 515 -19.78 -13.94 -5.75
N THR A 516 -18.50 -13.91 -5.44
CA THR A 516 -17.99 -13.91 -4.07
C THR A 516 -18.41 -12.63 -3.36
N GLU A 517 -18.19 -11.48 -4.01
CA GLU A 517 -18.59 -10.18 -3.48
C GLU A 517 -20.12 -10.09 -3.28
N LEU A 518 -20.92 -10.51 -4.27
CA LEU A 518 -22.38 -10.56 -4.14
C LEU A 518 -22.87 -11.45 -2.99
N THR A 519 -22.10 -12.50 -2.63
CA THR A 519 -22.43 -13.39 -1.52
C THR A 519 -22.12 -12.75 -0.17
N VAL A 520 -21.04 -11.98 -0.08
CA VAL A 520 -20.54 -11.40 1.18
C VAL A 520 -21.14 -10.02 1.47
N ALA A 521 -21.24 -9.17 0.45
CA ALA A 521 -21.59 -7.76 0.59
C ALA A 521 -22.93 -7.50 1.32
N PRO A 522 -24.03 -8.23 1.04
CA PRO A 522 -25.28 -8.02 1.77
C PRO A 522 -25.15 -8.27 3.27
N LYS A 523 -24.45 -9.35 3.65
CA LYS A 523 -24.23 -9.70 5.05
C LYS A 523 -23.28 -8.71 5.72
N ARG A 524 -22.20 -8.31 5.03
CA ARG A 524 -21.25 -7.29 5.51
C ARG A 524 -21.97 -5.97 5.79
N HIS A 525 -22.81 -5.53 4.85
CA HIS A 525 -23.56 -4.27 4.97
C HIS A 525 -24.47 -4.23 6.19
N VAL A 526 -25.34 -5.23 6.34
CA VAL A 526 -26.36 -5.23 7.42
C VAL A 526 -25.78 -5.55 8.80
N THR A 527 -24.61 -6.19 8.86
CA THR A 527 -23.95 -6.54 10.13
C THR A 527 -23.01 -5.41 10.58
N TRP A 528 -22.29 -4.79 9.64
CA TRP A 528 -21.16 -3.92 9.93
C TRP A 528 -21.32 -2.54 9.30
N THR A 529 -21.30 -2.42 7.97
CA THR A 529 -21.18 -1.12 7.29
C THR A 529 -22.27 -0.13 7.74
N ARG A 530 -23.53 -0.58 7.76
CA ARG A 530 -24.70 0.23 8.15
C ARG A 530 -24.67 0.72 9.60
N GLU A 531 -24.03 -0.03 10.49
CA GLU A 531 -24.00 0.24 11.93
C GLU A 531 -22.79 1.10 12.34
N TYR A 532 -21.66 0.90 11.67
CA TYR A 532 -20.38 1.51 12.05
C TYR A 532 -20.04 2.76 11.26
N PHE A 533 -20.44 2.87 9.99
CA PHE A 533 -20.11 4.03 9.16
C PHE A 533 -21.18 5.11 9.18
N GLY A 534 -20.69 6.35 9.23
CA GLY A 534 -21.38 7.51 8.70
C GLY A 534 -20.64 8.02 7.47
N TRP A 535 -21.29 8.92 6.74
CA TRP A 535 -20.71 9.61 5.60
C TRP A 535 -21.40 10.95 5.47
N GLY A 536 -20.71 11.97 4.96
CA GLY A 536 -21.31 13.26 4.73
C GLY A 536 -20.47 14.14 3.82
N VAL A 537 -21.08 15.24 3.38
CA VAL A 537 -20.39 16.31 2.66
C VAL A 537 -20.30 17.53 3.56
N PHE A 538 -19.09 18.03 3.73
CA PHE A 538 -18.75 19.18 4.57
C PHE A 538 -18.36 20.35 3.68
N ALA A 539 -19.01 21.51 3.90
CA ALA A 539 -18.67 22.75 3.21
C ALA A 539 -17.72 23.57 4.08
N LEU A 540 -16.57 23.93 3.51
CA LEU A 540 -15.44 24.53 4.20
C LEU A 540 -15.11 25.89 3.58
N ILE A 541 -14.83 26.89 4.42
CA ILE A 541 -14.31 28.20 4.00
C ILE A 541 -13.04 28.49 4.80
N ALA A 542 -11.98 28.92 4.11
CA ALA A 542 -10.71 29.26 4.76
C ALA A 542 -10.85 30.51 5.66
N ARG A 543 -10.16 30.51 6.80
CA ARG A 543 -10.17 31.62 7.79
C ARG A 543 -9.34 32.84 7.40
#